data_AF-A0A9E4EP06-F1
#
_entry.id   AF-A0A9E4EP06-F1
#
_cell.length_a   1.000
_cell.length_b   1.000
_cell.length_c   1.000
_cell.angle_alpha   90.00
_cell.angle_beta   90.00
_cell.angle_gamma   90.00
#
_symmetry.space_group_name_H-M   'P 1'
#
loop_
_entity.id
_entity.type
_entity.pdbx_description
1 polymer ?
#
loop_
_entity_poly.entity_id
_entity_poly.type
_entity_poly.pdbx_seq_one_letter_code
_entity_poly.pdbx_strand_id
1 'polypeptide(L)'
;MSQRDLKTSQTTSAVQSVDPIKKQIAESEGFPIGKIDEFVVFIQNDPYITSAGLQYKMLQTYKAGKFAVQAVMPTKEEYALLRRMMGLKDEEPLVVMRGEVWVDGLAQPFVDYGTTTPKNLKGFVRFSDYPLEMATRRATNRAMRLATATGMCSVDELQVATDSQDHLNGDVEADHNGSSATQSQIDLIKNLGRSPRLTERERERLKTQIEGGLDKRQASELIQKIKARLDARRKADAQPIAA
;
A
#
# COMPACT_ATOMS: atom_id res chain seq x y z
N MET A 1 -6.20 -34.03 52.49
CA MET A 1 -5.14 -33.00 52.40
C MET A 1 -4.05 -33.58 51.50
N SER A 2 -4.16 -33.38 50.18
CA SER A 2 -3.59 -32.28 49.39
C SER A 2 -2.20 -32.64 48.85
N GLN A 3 -2.21 -33.26 47.67
CA GLN A 3 -1.11 -33.25 46.70
C GLN A 3 -0.72 -31.81 46.38
N ARG A 4 0.58 -31.48 46.33
CA ARG A 4 1.14 -30.48 45.42
C ARG A 4 2.63 -30.77 45.19
N ASP A 5 2.88 -31.56 44.16
CA ASP A 5 4.18 -31.61 43.49
C ASP A 5 4.44 -30.26 42.81
N LEU A 6 5.58 -29.64 43.13
CA LEU A 6 6.11 -28.50 42.40
C LEU A 6 6.59 -28.99 41.01
N LYS A 7 5.74 -28.80 39.99
CA LYS A 7 6.19 -28.80 38.59
C LYS A 7 6.71 -27.42 38.22
N THR A 8 8.03 -27.30 38.24
CA THR A 8 8.80 -26.22 37.60
C THR A 8 8.50 -26.25 36.09
N SER A 9 7.60 -25.39 35.64
CA SER A 9 7.35 -25.18 34.21
C SER A 9 8.50 -24.36 33.64
N GLN A 10 9.47 -25.04 33.03
CA GLN A 10 10.37 -24.43 32.07
C GLN A 10 9.52 -24.04 30.85
N THR A 11 9.19 -22.76 30.74
CA THR A 11 8.75 -22.15 29.47
C THR A 11 9.94 -22.16 28.52
N THR A 12 10.05 -23.22 27.73
CA THR A 12 10.79 -23.21 26.47
C THR A 12 10.13 -22.16 25.57
N SER A 13 10.72 -20.97 25.52
CA SER A 13 10.45 -19.99 24.49
C SER A 13 10.79 -20.63 23.14
N ALA A 14 9.75 -21.13 22.47
CA ALA A 14 9.83 -21.67 21.13
C ALA A 14 10.46 -20.61 20.24
N VAL A 15 11.68 -20.89 19.77
CA VAL A 15 12.33 -20.11 18.72
C VAL A 15 11.43 -20.25 17.50
N GLN A 16 10.63 -19.21 17.23
CA GLN A 16 9.85 -19.12 16.01
C GLN A 16 10.84 -19.29 14.86
N SER A 17 10.61 -20.30 14.02
CA SER A 17 11.40 -20.51 12.81
C SER A 17 11.26 -19.24 11.96
N VAL A 18 12.30 -18.43 11.94
CA VAL A 18 12.34 -17.21 11.15
C VAL A 18 12.23 -17.61 9.69
N ASP A 19 11.24 -17.05 8.99
CA ASP A 19 11.03 -17.26 7.56
C ASP A 19 12.35 -16.96 6.80
N PRO A 20 12.88 -17.90 6.00
CA PRO A 20 14.14 -17.73 5.28
C PRO A 20 14.16 -16.47 4.41
N ILE A 21 13.03 -16.05 3.87
CA ILE A 21 12.91 -14.84 3.04
C ILE A 21 13.13 -13.59 3.89
N LYS A 22 12.54 -13.54 5.09
CA LYS A 22 12.73 -12.41 6.03
C LYS A 22 14.18 -12.29 6.47
N LYS A 23 14.86 -13.42 6.68
CA LYS A 23 16.28 -13.46 7.01
C LYS A 23 17.13 -12.90 5.87
N GLN A 24 16.87 -13.32 4.64
CA GLN A 24 17.58 -12.82 3.47
C GLN A 24 17.43 -11.29 3.32
N ILE A 25 16.21 -10.76 3.46
CA ILE A 25 15.94 -9.32 3.35
C ILE A 25 16.63 -8.53 4.47
N ALA A 26 16.59 -9.05 5.70
CA ALA A 26 17.28 -8.43 6.83
C ALA A 26 18.79 -8.30 6.57
N GLU A 27 19.41 -9.35 6.03
CA GLU A 27 20.82 -9.38 5.70
C GLU A 27 21.15 -8.45 4.52
N SER A 28 20.37 -8.49 3.43
CA SER A 28 20.65 -7.70 2.22
C SER A 28 20.43 -6.20 2.41
N GLU A 29 19.40 -5.82 3.17
CA GLU A 29 19.01 -4.42 3.35
C GLU A 29 19.49 -3.84 4.69
N GLY A 30 20.06 -4.67 5.57
CA GLY A 30 20.63 -4.26 6.84
C GLY A 30 19.58 -3.94 7.92
N PHE A 31 18.41 -4.56 7.84
CA PHE A 31 17.35 -4.42 8.85
C PHE A 31 17.55 -5.39 10.03
N PRO A 32 17.16 -5.01 11.25
CA PRO A 32 17.05 -5.97 12.35
C PRO A 32 16.00 -7.04 12.03
N ILE A 33 16.38 -8.31 12.09
CA ILE A 33 15.48 -9.43 11.73
C ILE A 33 14.16 -9.41 12.51
N GLY A 34 14.20 -9.07 13.80
CA GLY A 34 13.01 -9.00 14.67
C GLY A 34 12.07 -7.83 14.36
N LYS A 35 12.46 -6.91 13.45
CA LYS A 35 11.65 -5.75 13.04
C LYS A 35 11.28 -5.76 11.56
N ILE A 36 11.58 -6.85 10.83
CA ILE A 36 11.27 -6.93 9.40
C ILE A 36 9.80 -6.67 9.12
N ASP A 37 8.90 -7.19 9.94
CA ASP A 37 7.45 -7.01 9.73
C ASP A 37 6.96 -5.57 9.95
N GLU A 38 7.76 -4.71 10.59
CA GLU A 38 7.48 -3.27 10.73
C GLU A 38 7.98 -2.49 9.49
N PHE A 39 9.08 -2.95 8.88
CA PHE A 39 9.81 -2.23 7.85
C PHE A 39 9.53 -2.71 6.43
N VAL A 40 9.04 -3.95 6.29
CA VAL A 40 8.80 -4.60 5.01
C VAL A 40 7.42 -5.25 5.04
N VAL A 41 6.65 -5.01 3.99
CA VAL A 41 5.35 -5.65 3.75
C VAL A 41 5.48 -6.53 2.51
N PHE A 42 4.90 -7.73 2.58
CA PHE A 42 4.83 -8.62 1.43
C PHE A 42 3.49 -8.46 0.72
N ILE A 43 3.52 -8.14 -0.57
CA ILE A 43 2.33 -8.07 -1.43
C ILE A 43 2.57 -9.03 -2.58
N GLN A 44 1.70 -10.03 -2.72
CA GLN A 44 1.86 -11.11 -3.71
C GLN A 44 3.23 -11.83 -3.63
N ASN A 45 3.74 -11.99 -2.40
CA ASN A 45 5.07 -12.55 -2.08
C ASN A 45 6.28 -11.67 -2.45
N ASP A 46 6.07 -10.49 -3.04
CA ASP A 46 7.15 -9.53 -3.28
C ASP A 46 7.33 -8.61 -2.07
N PRO A 47 8.58 -8.33 -1.63
CA PRO A 47 8.86 -7.46 -0.51
C PRO A 47 8.85 -5.98 -0.91
N TYR A 48 8.15 -5.16 -0.12
CA TYR A 48 8.08 -3.70 -0.29
C TYR A 48 8.45 -3.00 1.00
N ILE A 49 9.26 -1.94 0.89
CA ILE A 49 9.67 -1.17 2.05
C ILE A 49 8.58 -0.18 2.47
N THR A 50 8.30 -0.13 3.76
CA THR A 50 7.39 0.86 4.35
C THR A 50 8.10 2.20 4.55
N SER A 51 7.34 3.27 4.71
CA SER A 51 7.90 4.58 5.05
C SER A 51 8.67 4.54 6.38
N ALA A 52 8.26 3.71 7.33
CA ALA A 52 8.99 3.48 8.57
C ALA A 52 10.35 2.80 8.33
N GLY A 53 10.41 1.79 7.45
CA GLY A 53 11.66 1.17 7.04
C GLY A 53 12.62 2.16 6.38
N LEU A 54 12.12 3.04 5.51
CA LEU A 54 12.94 4.08 4.88
C LEU A 54 13.47 5.11 5.89
N GLN A 55 12.62 5.56 6.82
CA GLN A 55 13.05 6.47 7.88
C GLN A 55 14.11 5.83 8.78
N TYR A 56 13.95 4.54 9.10
CA TYR A 56 14.96 3.79 9.84
C TYR A 56 16.31 3.77 9.08
N LYS A 57 16.29 3.48 7.77
CA LYS A 57 17.51 3.50 6.94
C LYS A 57 18.16 4.88 6.90
N MET A 58 17.37 5.94 6.75
CA MET A 58 17.88 7.31 6.81
C MET A 58 18.59 7.61 8.14
N LEU A 59 17.97 7.23 9.26
CA LEU A 59 18.55 7.42 10.60
C LEU A 59 19.81 6.57 10.80
N GLN A 60 19.84 5.35 10.29
CA GLN A 60 21.00 4.47 10.35
C GLN A 60 22.18 5.02 9.52
N THR A 61 21.91 5.52 8.31
CA THR A 61 22.95 5.99 7.39
C THR A 61 23.48 7.37 7.77
N TYR A 62 22.60 8.33 8.06
CA TYR A 62 23.00 9.75 8.22
C TYR A 62 22.97 10.25 9.67
N LYS A 63 22.30 9.54 10.59
CA LYS A 63 22.00 9.97 11.97
C LYS A 63 20.96 11.09 12.06
N ALA A 64 20.28 11.16 13.20
CA ALA A 64 19.28 12.18 13.47
C ALA A 64 19.88 13.59 13.43
N GLY A 65 19.15 14.55 12.83
CA GLY A 65 19.57 15.95 12.73
C GLY A 65 20.63 16.23 11.66
N LYS A 66 21.05 15.21 10.89
CA LYS A 66 22.03 15.35 9.80
C LYS A 66 21.41 15.28 8.42
N PHE A 67 20.09 15.19 8.35
CA PHE A 67 19.37 15.23 7.09
C PHE A 67 18.02 15.94 7.25
N ALA A 68 17.49 16.42 6.13
CA ALA A 68 16.14 16.94 6.02
C ALA A 68 15.49 16.35 4.76
N VAL A 69 14.22 15.98 4.88
CA VAL A 69 13.41 15.49 3.76
C VAL A 69 12.30 16.49 3.52
N GLN A 70 12.15 16.96 2.29
CA GLN A 70 11.08 17.86 1.91
C GLN A 70 10.50 17.51 0.55
N ALA A 71 9.25 17.90 0.33
CA ALA A 71 8.65 17.90 -0.99
C ALA A 71 8.40 19.34 -1.42
N VAL A 72 8.81 19.66 -2.63
CA VAL A 72 8.68 20.97 -3.23
C VAL A 72 7.97 20.87 -4.57
N MET A 73 7.37 21.97 -5.01
CA MET A 73 6.79 22.05 -6.34
C MET A 73 7.91 21.93 -7.39
N PRO A 74 7.73 21.13 -8.45
CA PRO A 74 8.68 21.09 -9.56
C PRO A 74 8.68 22.42 -10.31
N THR A 75 9.77 22.70 -11.01
CA THR A 75 9.84 23.78 -12.00
C THR A 75 8.89 23.50 -13.18
N LYS A 76 8.61 24.53 -13.97
CA LYS A 76 7.74 24.37 -15.15
C LYS A 76 8.35 23.43 -16.18
N GLU A 77 9.67 23.49 -16.32
CA GLU A 77 10.47 22.69 -17.23
C GLU A 77 10.47 21.20 -16.81
N GLU A 78 10.67 20.93 -15.52
CA GLU A 78 10.58 19.57 -14.94
C GLU A 78 9.17 18.98 -15.12
N TYR A 79 8.13 19.77 -14.84
CA TYR A 79 6.74 19.33 -15.02
C TYR A 79 6.46 18.96 -16.48
N ALA A 80 6.83 19.83 -17.42
CA ALA A 80 6.62 19.61 -18.85
C ALA A 80 7.43 18.41 -19.38
N LEU A 81 8.65 18.19 -18.86
CA LEU A 81 9.44 17.01 -19.18
C LEU A 81 8.76 15.73 -18.70
N LEU A 82 8.37 15.67 -17.42
CA LEU A 82 7.73 14.50 -16.83
C LEU A 82 6.40 14.16 -17.52
N ARG A 83 5.61 15.18 -17.86
CA ARG A 83 4.38 14.98 -18.64
C ARG A 83 4.64 14.33 -20.00
N ARG A 84 5.65 14.82 -20.73
CA ARG A 84 6.06 14.26 -22.02
C ARG A 84 6.56 12.83 -21.90
N MET A 85 7.39 12.55 -20.89
CA MET A 85 7.90 11.20 -20.62
C MET A 85 6.77 10.20 -20.29
N MET A 86 5.72 10.66 -19.62
CA MET A 86 4.54 9.83 -19.31
C MET A 86 3.56 9.70 -20.50
N GLY A 87 3.81 10.36 -21.64
CA GLY A 87 2.94 10.31 -22.82
C GLY A 87 1.55 10.90 -22.57
N LEU A 88 1.40 11.78 -21.59
CA LEU A 88 0.11 12.37 -21.21
C LEU A 88 -0.19 13.59 -22.09
N LYS A 89 -1.44 13.71 -22.53
CA LYS A 89 -1.93 14.90 -23.24
C LYS A 89 -2.04 16.10 -22.30
N ASP A 90 -2.13 17.30 -22.88
CA ASP A 90 -2.15 18.51 -22.08
C ASP A 90 -3.38 18.67 -21.17
N GLU A 91 -4.46 18.01 -21.54
CA GLU A 91 -5.74 17.99 -20.84
C GLU A 91 -5.75 16.98 -19.67
N GLU A 92 -4.84 15.98 -19.66
CA GLU A 92 -4.92 14.86 -18.71
C GLU A 92 -4.43 15.28 -17.31
N PRO A 93 -5.21 15.06 -16.23
CA PRO A 93 -4.81 15.44 -14.89
C PRO A 93 -3.50 14.77 -14.44
N LEU A 94 -2.53 15.59 -14.05
CA LEU A 94 -1.22 15.16 -13.58
C LEU A 94 -0.78 16.06 -12.42
N VAL A 95 -0.53 15.44 -11.27
CA VAL A 95 0.15 16.07 -10.14
C VAL A 95 1.56 15.51 -10.05
N VAL A 96 2.54 16.40 -9.93
CA VAL A 96 3.95 16.07 -9.78
C VAL A 96 4.48 16.80 -8.56
N MET A 97 5.26 16.09 -7.75
CA MET A 97 6.03 16.66 -6.66
C MET A 97 7.49 16.26 -6.79
N ARG A 98 8.39 17.16 -6.41
CA ARG A 98 9.83 16.92 -6.36
C ARG A 98 10.22 16.68 -4.90
N GLY A 99 10.73 15.50 -4.61
CA GLY A 99 11.24 15.12 -3.31
C GLY A 99 12.72 15.45 -3.24
N GLU A 100 13.13 16.03 -2.13
CA GLU A 100 14.53 16.34 -1.85
C GLU A 100 14.95 15.77 -0.51
N VAL A 101 16.12 15.14 -0.48
CA VAL A 101 16.81 14.75 0.74
C VAL A 101 18.12 15.52 0.82
N TRP A 102 18.16 16.48 1.74
CA TRP A 102 19.35 17.23 2.08
C TRP A 102 20.12 16.49 3.17
N VAL A 103 21.43 16.36 3.01
CA VAL A 103 22.31 15.71 3.98
C VAL A 103 23.43 16.66 4.32
N ASP A 104 23.73 16.79 5.61
CA ASP A 104 24.83 17.59 6.11
C ASP A 104 26.16 17.15 5.47
N GLY A 105 26.91 18.11 4.93
CA GLY A 105 28.16 17.86 4.20
C GLY A 105 28.02 17.56 2.70
N LEU A 106 26.80 17.43 2.16
CA LEU A 106 26.59 17.33 0.71
C LEU A 106 26.15 18.68 0.11
N ALA A 107 26.73 19.01 -1.05
CA ALA A 107 26.44 20.27 -1.74
C ALA A 107 25.11 20.26 -2.50
N GLN A 108 24.59 19.08 -2.86
CA GLN A 108 23.34 18.92 -3.58
C GLN A 108 22.46 17.86 -2.89
N PRO A 109 21.13 18.02 -2.90
CA PRO A 109 20.22 17.03 -2.36
C PRO A 109 20.12 15.82 -3.27
N PHE A 110 19.70 14.68 -2.71
CA PHE A 110 19.16 13.59 -3.51
C PHE A 110 17.75 13.98 -3.97
N VAL A 111 17.49 13.86 -5.27
CA VAL A 111 16.25 14.36 -5.89
C VAL A 111 15.57 13.23 -6.64
N ASP A 112 14.28 13.05 -6.40
CA ASP A 112 13.41 12.22 -7.24
C ASP A 112 12.00 12.81 -7.30
N TYR A 113 11.18 12.30 -8.21
CA TYR A 113 9.85 12.80 -8.50
C TYR A 113 8.78 11.76 -8.18
N GLY A 114 7.72 12.24 -7.56
CA GLY A 114 6.49 11.50 -7.37
C GLY A 114 5.43 12.03 -8.32
N THR A 115 4.82 11.13 -9.08
CA THR A 115 3.74 11.48 -9.99
C THR A 115 2.45 10.80 -9.56
N THR A 116 1.35 11.52 -9.73
CA THR A 116 0.01 11.01 -9.47
C THR A 116 -0.90 11.39 -10.63
N THR A 117 -1.61 10.40 -11.15
CA THR A 117 -2.58 10.50 -12.25
C THR A 117 -3.83 9.71 -11.87
N PRO A 118 -4.98 9.96 -12.51
CA PRO A 118 -6.18 9.14 -12.30
C PRO A 118 -5.94 7.64 -12.56
N LYS A 119 -5.00 7.29 -13.44
CA LYS A 119 -4.66 5.90 -13.80
C LYS A 119 -3.84 5.19 -12.70
N ASN A 120 -3.04 5.94 -11.94
CA ASN A 120 -2.11 5.38 -10.94
C ASN A 120 -2.56 5.59 -9.48
N LEU A 121 -3.75 6.17 -9.27
CA LEU A 121 -4.48 6.12 -8.01
C LEU A 121 -5.45 4.93 -8.05
N LYS A 122 -5.28 3.99 -7.13
CA LYS A 122 -6.18 2.84 -6.98
C LYS A 122 -6.80 2.84 -5.56
N GLY A 123 -8.08 2.48 -5.46
CA GLY A 123 -8.84 2.44 -4.19
C GLY A 123 -10.06 3.38 -4.17
N PHE A 124 -10.65 3.61 -2.99
CA PHE A 124 -11.78 4.56 -2.77
C PHE A 124 -11.36 6.03 -2.84
N VAL A 125 -10.11 6.31 -3.21
CA VAL A 125 -9.53 7.64 -3.28
C VAL A 125 -9.78 8.19 -4.67
N ARG A 126 -10.67 9.17 -4.78
CA ARG A 126 -10.79 9.93 -6.03
C ARG A 126 -9.53 10.75 -6.24
N PHE A 127 -9.15 10.96 -7.49
CA PHE A 127 -8.06 11.86 -7.83
C PHE A 127 -8.24 13.28 -7.28
N SER A 128 -9.47 13.72 -7.00
CA SER A 128 -9.73 15.00 -6.34
C SER A 128 -9.29 15.06 -4.88
N ASP A 129 -9.18 13.92 -4.21
CA ASP A 129 -9.21 13.88 -2.75
C ASP A 129 -7.78 13.91 -2.15
N TYR A 130 -6.81 13.21 -2.76
CA TYR A 130 -5.44 13.08 -2.21
C TYR A 130 -4.28 13.05 -3.24
N PRO A 131 -4.38 13.69 -4.43
CA PRO A 131 -3.39 13.51 -5.48
C PRO A 131 -2.03 14.13 -5.11
N LEU A 132 -2.06 15.25 -4.38
CA LEU A 132 -0.88 15.96 -3.91
C LEU A 132 -0.15 15.19 -2.81
N GLU A 133 -0.89 14.62 -1.85
CA GLU A 133 -0.31 13.83 -0.77
C GLU A 133 0.37 12.56 -1.32
N MET A 134 -0.25 11.89 -2.28
CA MET A 134 0.34 10.70 -2.92
C MET A 134 1.58 11.04 -3.75
N ALA A 135 1.52 12.11 -4.56
CA ALA A 135 2.69 12.58 -5.29
C ALA A 135 3.83 12.95 -4.33
N THR A 136 3.49 13.64 -3.23
CA THR A 136 4.44 14.02 -2.17
C THR A 136 5.12 12.80 -1.56
N ARG A 137 4.35 11.83 -1.07
CA ARG A 137 4.89 10.61 -0.44
C ARG A 137 5.77 9.81 -1.39
N ARG A 138 5.31 9.62 -2.64
CA ARG A 138 6.10 8.94 -3.67
C ARG A 138 7.42 9.65 -3.92
N ALA A 139 7.40 10.98 -4.04
CA ALA A 139 8.59 11.77 -4.29
C ALA A 139 9.60 11.65 -3.15
N THR A 140 9.14 11.82 -1.89
CA THR A 140 10.01 11.74 -0.72
C THR A 140 10.53 10.32 -0.50
N ASN A 141 9.71 9.29 -0.69
CA ASN A 141 10.14 7.91 -0.51
C ASN A 141 11.19 7.51 -1.55
N ARG A 142 11.01 7.91 -2.81
CA ARG A 142 12.01 7.69 -3.87
C ARG A 142 13.32 8.42 -3.59
N ALA A 143 13.25 9.69 -3.21
CA ALA A 143 14.44 10.46 -2.87
C ALA A 143 15.19 9.87 -1.65
N MET A 144 14.46 9.38 -0.63
CA MET A 144 15.05 8.65 0.50
C MET A 144 15.70 7.34 0.06
N ARG A 145 15.07 6.56 -0.83
CA ARG A 145 15.66 5.34 -1.38
C ARG A 145 16.97 5.60 -2.12
N LEU A 146 17.01 6.66 -2.94
CA LEU A 146 18.24 7.08 -3.60
C LEU A 146 19.31 7.45 -2.56
N ALA A 147 18.94 8.20 -1.53
CA ALA A 147 19.86 8.60 -0.47
C ALA A 147 20.37 7.41 0.37
N THR A 148 19.59 6.35 0.54
CA THR A 148 19.97 5.17 1.35
C THR A 148 20.48 3.98 0.54
N ALA A 149 20.51 4.09 -0.79
CA ALA A 149 20.80 2.99 -1.71
C ALA A 149 19.95 1.72 -1.45
N THR A 150 18.67 1.91 -1.09
CA THR A 150 17.75 0.81 -0.80
C THR A 150 17.21 0.21 -2.09
N GLY A 151 17.39 -1.12 -2.26
CA GLY A 151 17.00 -1.84 -3.47
C GLY A 151 15.49 -2.07 -3.59
N MET A 152 14.79 -2.17 -2.46
CA MET A 152 13.35 -2.43 -2.42
C MET A 152 12.50 -1.23 -2.83
N CYS A 153 11.40 -1.50 -3.55
CA CYS A 153 10.40 -0.50 -3.90
C CYS A 153 9.52 -0.13 -2.69
N SER A 154 9.10 1.13 -2.57
CA SER A 154 8.18 1.54 -1.51
C SER A 154 6.75 1.08 -1.79
N VAL A 155 6.02 0.73 -0.73
CA VAL A 155 4.58 0.39 -0.82
C VAL A 155 3.78 1.52 -1.52
N ASP A 156 4.13 2.78 -1.28
CA ASP A 156 3.43 3.94 -1.86
C ASP A 156 3.69 4.10 -3.38
N GLU A 157 4.72 3.43 -3.91
CA GLU A 157 5.09 3.45 -5.32
C GLU A 157 4.44 2.33 -6.14
N LEU A 158 3.69 1.43 -5.49
CA LEU A 158 3.01 0.33 -6.14
C LEU A 158 1.96 0.84 -7.14
N GLN A 159 2.28 0.68 -8.42
CA GLN A 159 1.25 0.51 -9.43
C GLN A 159 0.79 -0.94 -9.29
N VAL A 160 -0.36 -1.19 -8.65
CA VAL A 160 -0.91 -2.55 -8.66
C VAL A 160 -1.06 -2.94 -10.12
N ALA A 161 -0.26 -3.86 -10.64
CA ALA A 161 -0.43 -4.37 -11.99
C ALA A 161 -1.78 -5.09 -12.02
N THR A 162 -2.80 -4.47 -12.61
CA THR A 162 -3.99 -5.19 -13.07
C THR A 162 -3.98 -5.35 -14.59
N ASP A 163 -2.90 -4.94 -15.27
CA ASP A 163 -2.90 -4.80 -16.72
C ASP A 163 -1.84 -5.70 -17.39
N SER A 164 -1.37 -6.74 -16.69
CA SER A 164 -0.53 -7.79 -17.30
C SER A 164 -1.28 -9.09 -17.60
N GLN A 165 -2.63 -9.07 -17.61
CA GLN A 165 -3.46 -10.22 -18.01
C GLN A 165 -4.27 -10.02 -19.30
N ASP A 166 -4.14 -8.90 -20.01
CA ASP A 166 -4.88 -8.65 -21.26
C ASP A 166 -4.08 -8.89 -22.56
N HIS A 167 -2.83 -9.36 -22.47
CA HIS A 167 -2.02 -9.69 -23.66
C HIS A 167 -1.52 -11.14 -23.75
N LEU A 168 -2.08 -12.06 -22.96
CA LEU A 168 -1.84 -13.50 -23.08
C LEU A 168 -3.14 -14.32 -23.07
N ASN A 169 -4.20 -13.83 -23.73
CA ASN A 169 -5.32 -14.67 -24.13
C ASN A 169 -5.06 -15.21 -25.55
N GLY A 170 -4.14 -16.18 -25.62
CA GLY A 170 -4.21 -17.25 -26.59
C GLY A 170 -4.74 -18.47 -25.85
N ASP A 171 -6.01 -18.81 -26.11
CA ASP A 171 -6.64 -20.12 -25.92
C ASP A 171 -6.31 -20.90 -24.65
N VAL A 172 -7.14 -20.76 -23.60
CA VAL A 172 -7.53 -21.92 -22.79
C VAL A 172 -9.00 -21.81 -22.36
N GLU A 173 -9.68 -22.91 -22.63
CA GLU A 173 -11.07 -23.27 -22.47
C GLU A 173 -11.73 -22.89 -21.14
N ALA A 174 -13.05 -22.69 -21.24
CA ALA A 174 -13.97 -22.58 -20.14
C ALA A 174 -13.89 -23.83 -19.24
N ASP A 175 -13.51 -23.64 -17.98
CA ASP A 175 -13.76 -24.63 -16.95
C ASP A 175 -14.56 -24.01 -15.80
N HIS A 176 -15.85 -24.34 -15.81
CA HIS A 176 -16.78 -24.07 -14.74
C HIS A 176 -16.48 -25.02 -13.58
N ASN A 177 -15.67 -24.60 -12.62
CA ASN A 177 -15.70 -25.19 -11.28
C ASN A 177 -15.41 -24.15 -10.19
N GLY A 178 -16.27 -24.16 -9.16
CA GLY A 178 -16.35 -23.14 -8.12
C GLY A 178 -15.07 -23.02 -7.31
N SER A 179 -14.18 -22.12 -7.73
CA SER A 179 -13.04 -21.71 -6.92
C SER A 179 -13.49 -20.70 -5.87
N SER A 180 -13.01 -20.88 -4.64
CA SER A 180 -13.14 -19.92 -3.54
C SER A 180 -12.73 -18.51 -3.97
N ALA A 181 -13.33 -17.51 -3.32
CA ALA A 181 -13.00 -16.11 -3.52
C ALA A 181 -11.49 -15.90 -3.35
N THR A 182 -10.90 -15.13 -4.26
CA THR A 182 -9.48 -14.78 -4.17
C THR A 182 -9.23 -13.97 -2.91
N GLN A 183 -8.03 -14.09 -2.33
CA GLN A 183 -7.63 -13.33 -1.15
C GLN A 183 -7.84 -11.82 -1.34
N SER A 184 -7.55 -11.32 -2.55
CA SER A 184 -7.80 -9.93 -2.96
C SER A 184 -9.28 -9.52 -2.88
N GLN A 185 -10.22 -10.41 -3.25
CA GLN A 185 -11.66 -10.15 -3.12
C GLN A 185 -12.08 -10.12 -1.65
N ILE A 186 -11.56 -11.04 -0.84
CA ILE A 186 -11.83 -11.09 0.61
C ILE A 186 -11.33 -9.82 1.29
N ASP A 187 -10.12 -9.39 0.99
CA ASP A 187 -9.53 -8.16 1.56
C ASP A 187 -10.29 -6.91 1.10
N LEU A 188 -10.78 -6.89 -0.14
CA LEU A 188 -11.63 -5.82 -0.63
C LEU A 188 -12.98 -5.76 0.12
N ILE A 189 -13.61 -6.90 0.41
CA ILE A 189 -14.85 -6.95 1.21
C ILE A 189 -14.59 -6.50 2.65
N LYS A 190 -13.47 -6.91 3.26
CA LYS A 190 -13.07 -6.46 4.60
C LYS A 190 -12.86 -4.95 4.66
N ASN A 191 -12.18 -4.38 3.66
CA ASN A 191 -11.95 -2.95 3.57
C ASN A 191 -13.26 -2.18 3.35
N LEU A 192 -14.15 -2.69 2.50
CA LEU A 192 -15.51 -2.16 2.33
C LEU A 192 -16.31 -2.19 3.65
N GLY A 193 -16.19 -3.26 4.42
CA GLY A 193 -16.83 -3.44 5.72
C GLY A 193 -16.37 -2.47 6.82
N ARG A 194 -15.19 -1.84 6.67
CA ARG A 194 -14.67 -0.84 7.62
C ARG A 194 -15.22 0.56 7.40
N SER A 195 -16.04 0.78 6.36
CA SER A 195 -16.59 2.10 6.05
C SER A 195 -17.47 2.63 7.20
N PRO A 196 -17.27 3.89 7.66
CA PRO A 196 -18.11 4.53 8.70
C PRO A 196 -19.57 4.69 8.28
N ARG A 197 -19.86 4.57 6.98
CA ARG A 197 -21.21 4.66 6.41
C ARG A 197 -22.00 3.36 6.45
N LEU A 198 -21.39 2.23 6.83
CA LEU A 198 -22.09 0.98 7.07
C LEU A 198 -22.54 0.89 8.52
N THR A 199 -23.78 0.44 8.74
CA THR A 199 -24.30 0.20 10.09
C THR A 199 -23.61 -1.00 10.74
N GLU A 200 -23.59 -1.05 12.07
CA GLU A 200 -22.97 -2.16 12.82
C GLU A 200 -23.54 -3.53 12.42
N ARG A 201 -24.86 -3.62 12.23
CA ARG A 201 -25.54 -4.83 11.72
C ARG A 201 -25.07 -5.26 10.33
N GLU A 202 -24.70 -4.31 9.47
CA GLU A 202 -24.16 -4.61 8.13
C GLU A 202 -22.72 -5.11 8.21
N ARG A 203 -21.92 -4.56 9.12
CA ARG A 203 -20.54 -5.01 9.35
C ARG A 203 -20.51 -6.44 9.91
N GLU A 204 -21.37 -6.73 10.87
CA GLU A 204 -21.52 -8.08 11.42
C GLU A 204 -21.92 -9.08 10.34
N ARG A 205 -22.90 -8.75 9.49
CA ARG A 205 -23.31 -9.60 8.36
C ARG A 205 -22.17 -9.88 7.38
N LEU A 206 -21.37 -8.87 7.05
CA LEU A 206 -20.21 -9.04 6.17
C LEU A 206 -19.14 -9.93 6.80
N LYS A 207 -18.90 -9.78 8.10
CA LYS A 207 -17.96 -10.63 8.84
C LYS A 207 -18.40 -12.09 8.83
N THR A 208 -19.67 -12.37 9.12
CA THR A 208 -20.24 -13.73 9.07
C THR A 208 -20.19 -14.32 7.66
N GLN A 209 -20.42 -13.52 6.61
CA GLN A 209 -20.34 -13.97 5.23
C GLN A 209 -18.90 -14.29 4.79
N ILE A 210 -17.92 -13.52 5.26
CA ILE A 210 -16.49 -13.81 5.01
C ILE A 210 -16.06 -15.08 5.75
N GLU A 211 -16.47 -15.24 7.01
CA GLU A 211 -16.15 -16.42 7.82
C GLU A 211 -16.84 -17.70 7.31
N GLY A 212 -18.03 -17.57 6.70
CA GLY A 212 -18.76 -18.67 6.07
C GLY A 212 -18.18 -19.17 4.74
N GLY A 213 -17.17 -18.49 4.20
CA GLY A 213 -16.57 -18.80 2.90
C GLY A 213 -17.43 -18.29 1.74
N LEU A 214 -16.80 -17.50 0.86
CA LEU A 214 -17.45 -16.98 -0.35
C LEU A 214 -16.81 -17.60 -1.59
N ASP A 215 -17.62 -17.93 -2.59
CA ASP A 215 -17.12 -18.20 -3.93
C ASP A 215 -16.80 -16.89 -4.68
N LYS A 216 -16.06 -16.97 -5.80
CA LYS A 216 -15.68 -15.79 -6.59
C LYS A 216 -16.87 -14.96 -7.08
N ARG A 217 -17.98 -15.60 -7.42
CA ARG A 217 -19.17 -14.94 -7.97
C ARG A 217 -19.91 -14.19 -6.85
N GLN A 218 -20.16 -14.87 -5.74
CA GLN A 218 -20.73 -14.32 -4.52
C GLN A 218 -19.89 -13.16 -3.99
N ALA A 219 -18.56 -13.29 -3.96
CA ALA A 219 -17.68 -12.21 -3.55
C ALA A 219 -17.80 -10.99 -4.48
N SER A 220 -17.84 -11.20 -5.80
CA SER A 220 -17.98 -10.11 -6.78
C SER A 220 -19.34 -9.41 -6.68
N GLU A 221 -20.42 -10.17 -6.54
CA GLU A 221 -21.78 -9.65 -6.33
C GLU A 221 -21.88 -8.88 -5.01
N LEU A 222 -21.26 -9.39 -3.94
CA LEU A 222 -21.23 -8.73 -2.64
C LEU A 222 -20.46 -7.40 -2.71
N ILE A 223 -19.30 -7.37 -3.38
CA ILE A 223 -18.53 -6.15 -3.62
C ILE A 223 -19.38 -5.11 -4.35
N GLN A 224 -20.06 -5.49 -5.43
CA GLN A 224 -20.91 -4.57 -6.20
C GLN A 224 -22.07 -4.04 -5.34
N LYS A 225 -22.71 -4.91 -4.56
CA LYS A 225 -23.83 -4.53 -3.68
C LYS A 225 -23.41 -3.56 -2.58
N ILE A 226 -22.25 -3.76 -1.96
CA ILE A 226 -21.75 -2.84 -0.94
C ILE A 226 -21.37 -1.50 -1.57
N LYS A 227 -20.70 -1.50 -2.73
CA LYS A 227 -20.35 -0.28 -3.48
C LYS A 227 -21.59 0.54 -3.82
N ALA A 228 -22.60 -0.08 -4.44
CA ALA A 228 -23.84 0.59 -4.81
C ALA A 228 -24.55 1.23 -3.60
N ARG A 229 -24.53 0.56 -2.43
CA ARG A 229 -25.12 1.10 -1.20
C ARG A 229 -24.34 2.27 -0.62
N LEU A 230 -23.01 2.17 -0.59
CA LEU A 230 -22.16 3.27 -0.13
C LEU A 230 -22.33 4.50 -1.02
N ASP A 231 -22.46 4.30 -2.33
CA ASP A 231 -22.71 5.38 -3.29
C ASP A 231 -24.11 5.98 -3.14
N ALA A 232 -25.14 5.15 -2.89
CA ALA A 232 -26.50 5.64 -2.64
C ALA A 232 -26.60 6.49 -1.35
N ARG A 233 -26.00 6.03 -0.24
CA ARG A 233 -25.98 6.79 1.02
C ARG A 233 -25.19 8.08 0.88
N ARG A 234 -24.10 8.04 0.13
CA ARG A 234 -23.32 9.24 -0.19
C ARG A 234 -24.09 10.26 -1.02
N LYS A 235 -24.91 9.80 -1.97
CA LYS A 235 -25.81 10.70 -2.74
C LYS A 235 -26.91 11.29 -1.85
N ALA A 236 -27.43 10.53 -0.88
CA ALA A 236 -28.40 11.02 0.09
C ALA A 236 -27.80 12.07 1.03
N ASP A 237 -26.57 11.85 1.53
CA ASP A 237 -25.86 12.83 2.39
C ASP A 237 -25.49 14.13 1.63
N ALA A 238 -25.39 14.06 0.29
CA ALA A 238 -24.99 15.18 -0.56
C ALA A 238 -26.16 15.98 -1.15
N GLN A 239 -27.40 15.53 -0.96
CA GLN A 239 -28.58 16.34 -1.31
C GLN A 239 -28.86 17.31 -0.15
N PRO A 240 -28.81 18.63 -0.39
CA PRO A 240 -29.23 19.59 0.62
C PRO A 240 -30.72 19.35 0.93
N ILE A 241 -31.06 19.45 2.21
CA ILE A 241 -32.45 19.52 2.67
C ILE A 241 -33.09 20.66 1.85
N ALA A 242 -33.98 20.30 0.92
CA ALA A 242 -34.83 21.27 0.26
C ALA A 242 -35.71 21.88 1.36
N ALA A 243 -35.42 23.13 1.70
CA ALA A 243 -36.28 23.99 2.49
C ALA A 243 -37.48 24.44 1.65
#